data_AF-A0A132GX06-F1
#
_entry.id   AF-A0A132GX06-F1
#
_cell.length_a   1.000
_cell.length_b   1.000
_cell.length_c   1.000
_cell.angle_alpha   90.00
_cell.angle_beta   90.00
_cell.angle_gamma   90.00
#
_symmetry.space_group_name_H-M   'P 1'
#
loop_
_entity.id
_entity.type
_entity.pdbx_description
1 polymer ?
#
loop_
_entity_poly.entity_id
_entity_poly.type
_entity_poly.pdbx_seq_one_letter_code
_entity_poly.pdbx_strand_id
1 'polypeptide(L)'
;MKKATYLCLLMLLCLSLKAQIDPNWEPYFVEEFTSNHYWNSTNWYSMPDLYWKAYLGNTITHGDREGQIYQYDHCQFDQNEGVVKLISEFDNDGDIPNHHYDLPSALHGSYPNEFGNNDGLYFFSGEITAFPNAKFGFGYFEIKCKLPLHNGSFPAFWLFGNGPNNYEEIDIFEYSKGDCEGDVLRGHSTGIWYNPYSTQYNDPNGGDDHAMNFAKIHHHLALADPDLSEYHTFGCEWMPDYVRWYRDGKIIAEDYDSSHIPKYPKTLIVNYAIIRDYALNQYLQPFGWSGSDEMTIDYVKVYELKTDCGTDELITTGTQFANFDYKMKHSITIGSPEGQVIVPANTNVSMHAEQSITIDGEFEIPVGSQMSLSVHTCP
;
A
#
# COMPACT_ATOMS: atom_id res chain seq x y z
N MET A 1 -35.20 -24.59 -34.37
CA MET A 1 -34.16 -24.63 -33.32
C MET A 1 -33.72 -23.21 -33.03
N LYS A 2 -34.26 -22.59 -31.97
CA LYS A 2 -33.84 -21.26 -31.50
C LYS A 2 -32.79 -21.49 -30.41
N LYS A 3 -31.55 -21.06 -30.64
CA LYS A 3 -30.48 -21.06 -29.64
C LYS A 3 -30.75 -19.91 -28.67
N ALA A 4 -30.96 -20.23 -27.39
CA ALA A 4 -30.96 -19.26 -26.31
C ALA A 4 -29.50 -19.09 -25.85
N THR A 5 -28.97 -17.88 -26.02
CA THR A 5 -27.71 -17.46 -25.43
C THR A 5 -28.02 -17.00 -24.01
N TYR A 6 -27.62 -17.76 -23.00
CA TYR A 6 -27.62 -17.28 -21.62
C TYR A 6 -26.42 -16.36 -21.45
N LEU A 7 -26.69 -15.06 -21.35
CA LEU A 7 -25.74 -14.06 -20.91
C LEU A 7 -25.58 -14.24 -19.40
N CYS A 8 -24.48 -14.87 -18.98
CA CYS A 8 -24.13 -14.96 -17.57
C CYS A 8 -23.59 -13.58 -17.16
N LEU A 9 -24.43 -12.79 -16.52
CA LEU A 9 -24.05 -11.53 -15.91
C LEU A 9 -23.25 -11.87 -14.65
N LEU A 10 -21.93 -12.06 -14.77
CA LEU A 10 -21.04 -12.00 -13.63
C LEU A 10 -20.96 -10.53 -13.20
N MET A 11 -21.69 -10.17 -12.14
CA MET A 11 -21.26 -9.05 -11.30
C MET A 11 -19.90 -9.46 -10.70
N LEU A 12 -18.82 -8.99 -11.31
CA LEU A 12 -17.53 -8.92 -10.63
C LEU A 12 -17.69 -7.85 -9.56
N LEU A 13 -17.92 -8.28 -8.32
CA LEU A 13 -17.49 -7.53 -7.15
C LEU A 13 -15.96 -7.46 -7.26
N CYS A 14 -15.41 -6.27 -7.55
CA CYS A 14 -13.98 -6.03 -7.49
C CYS A 14 -13.52 -6.34 -6.07
N LEU A 15 -12.83 -7.45 -5.85
CA LEU A 15 -12.10 -7.76 -4.62
C LEU A 15 -10.62 -7.91 -5.02
N SER A 16 -9.71 -7.65 -4.09
CA SER A 16 -8.26 -7.73 -4.35
C SER A 16 -7.84 -9.11 -4.85
N LEU A 17 -6.88 -9.20 -5.78
CA LEU A 17 -6.53 -10.48 -6.44
C LEU A 17 -6.04 -11.54 -5.44
N LYS A 18 -5.32 -11.15 -4.38
CA LYS A 18 -4.85 -12.08 -3.34
C LYS A 18 -5.97 -12.48 -2.37
N ALA A 19 -6.74 -11.52 -1.82
CA ALA A 19 -7.79 -11.84 -0.85
C ALA A 19 -9.06 -12.44 -1.50
N GLN A 20 -9.25 -12.26 -2.81
CA GLN A 20 -10.27 -12.97 -3.59
C GLN A 20 -9.99 -14.47 -3.67
N ILE A 21 -8.72 -14.88 -3.56
CA ILE A 21 -8.27 -16.27 -3.75
C ILE A 21 -7.94 -16.92 -2.40
N ASP A 22 -7.47 -16.15 -1.42
CA ASP A 22 -7.08 -16.68 -0.12
C ASP A 22 -8.20 -16.53 0.92
N PRO A 23 -8.90 -17.64 1.27
CA PRO A 23 -9.98 -17.62 2.23
C PRO A 23 -9.51 -17.40 3.67
N ASN A 24 -8.21 -17.24 3.97
CA ASN A 24 -7.73 -16.92 5.31
C ASN A 24 -8.08 -15.49 5.77
N TRP A 25 -8.39 -14.59 4.83
CA TRP A 25 -8.59 -13.17 5.09
C TRP A 25 -10.08 -12.80 5.20
N GLU A 26 -10.40 -11.84 6.06
CA GLU A 26 -11.71 -11.20 6.12
C GLU A 26 -11.61 -9.67 5.96
N PRO A 27 -12.57 -9.01 5.30
CA PRO A 27 -12.48 -7.56 5.06
C PRO A 27 -12.58 -6.76 6.35
N TYR A 28 -11.63 -5.83 6.55
CA TYR A 28 -11.63 -4.89 7.67
C TYR A 28 -11.97 -3.46 7.22
N PHE A 29 -11.37 -3.03 6.12
CA PHE A 29 -11.63 -1.73 5.49
C PHE A 29 -11.67 -1.92 3.98
N VAL A 30 -12.76 -1.53 3.34
CA VAL A 30 -12.95 -1.69 1.90
C VAL A 30 -13.48 -0.39 1.34
N GLU A 31 -12.68 0.24 0.49
CA GLU A 31 -13.03 1.43 -0.27
C GLU A 31 -12.92 1.12 -1.76
N GLU A 32 -14.03 1.25 -2.48
CA GLU A 32 -14.12 1.03 -3.94
C GLU A 32 -14.37 2.34 -4.71
N PHE A 33 -14.56 3.47 -4.01
CA PHE A 33 -14.89 4.78 -4.57
C PHE A 33 -16.14 4.87 -5.49
N THR A 34 -16.85 3.77 -5.71
CA THR A 34 -17.99 3.61 -6.66
C THR A 34 -19.32 4.27 -6.25
N SER A 35 -19.41 4.96 -5.11
CA SER A 35 -20.63 5.61 -4.62
C SER A 35 -20.58 7.15 -4.72
N ASN A 36 -21.64 7.88 -4.33
CA ASN A 36 -21.71 9.36 -4.36
C ASN A 36 -20.73 10.01 -3.35
N HIS A 37 -19.45 9.70 -3.45
CA HIS A 37 -18.42 10.27 -2.61
C HIS A 37 -18.24 11.75 -2.90
N TYR A 38 -18.10 12.53 -1.83
CA TYR A 38 -17.74 13.94 -1.89
C TYR A 38 -16.97 14.34 -0.65
N TRP A 39 -16.14 15.38 -0.77
CA TRP A 39 -15.47 15.95 0.39
C TRP A 39 -16.38 16.94 1.09
N ASN A 40 -16.52 16.77 2.40
CA ASN A 40 -17.19 17.76 3.24
C ASN A 40 -16.41 19.09 3.21
N SER A 41 -17.05 20.19 2.82
CA SER A 41 -16.37 21.48 2.63
C SER A 41 -15.91 22.18 3.93
N THR A 42 -16.16 21.61 5.10
CA THR A 42 -15.75 22.17 6.40
C THR A 42 -14.55 21.44 6.99
N ASN A 43 -14.45 20.12 6.81
CA ASN A 43 -13.42 19.29 7.44
C ASN A 43 -12.73 18.32 6.48
N TRP A 44 -13.14 18.29 5.22
CA TRP A 44 -12.57 17.50 4.12
C TRP A 44 -12.55 16.00 4.38
N TYR A 45 -13.51 15.52 5.17
CA TYR A 45 -13.78 14.09 5.26
C TYR A 45 -14.56 13.61 4.04
N SER A 46 -14.26 12.39 3.59
CA SER A 46 -15.08 11.70 2.60
C SER A 46 -16.46 11.48 3.20
N MET A 47 -17.49 11.81 2.43
CA MET A 47 -18.86 11.53 2.79
C MET A 47 -19.41 10.54 1.76
N PRO A 48 -20.28 9.61 2.16
CA PRO A 48 -20.96 9.55 3.47
C PRO A 48 -20.24 8.74 4.57
N ASP A 49 -19.17 8.02 4.24
CA ASP A 49 -18.56 6.99 5.09
C ASP A 49 -17.54 7.50 6.12
N LEU A 50 -16.97 8.70 5.91
CA LEU A 50 -15.91 9.28 6.75
C LEU A 50 -14.61 8.46 6.75
N TYR A 51 -14.38 7.64 5.72
CA TYR A 51 -13.19 6.79 5.61
C TYR A 51 -11.90 7.56 5.41
N TRP A 52 -11.97 8.64 4.64
CA TRP A 52 -10.80 9.40 4.22
C TRP A 52 -10.87 10.83 4.70
N LYS A 53 -9.68 11.41 4.88
CA LYS A 53 -9.50 12.85 4.98
C LYS A 53 -8.53 13.29 3.89
N ALA A 54 -8.94 14.23 3.06
CA ALA A 54 -8.03 14.93 2.16
C ALA A 54 -7.28 15.99 3.00
N TYR A 55 -6.03 15.70 3.39
CA TYR A 55 -5.29 16.52 4.36
C TYR A 55 -3.80 16.17 4.40
N LEU A 56 -2.95 17.19 4.66
CA LEU A 56 -2.06 17.26 5.82
C LEU A 56 -2.01 18.73 6.28
N GLY A 57 -1.74 19.12 7.52
CA GLY A 57 -1.02 18.39 8.55
C GLY A 57 0.07 19.24 9.15
N ASN A 58 -0.10 20.55 9.35
CA ASN A 58 0.93 21.49 9.81
C ASN A 58 2.24 21.57 8.98
N THR A 59 2.44 20.73 7.96
CA THR A 59 3.56 20.78 7.03
C THR A 59 3.05 20.58 5.61
N ILE A 60 3.74 21.24 4.67
CA ILE A 60 3.33 21.36 3.27
C ILE A 60 3.94 20.25 2.40
N THR A 61 5.09 19.72 2.84
CA THR A 61 5.87 18.63 2.25
C THR A 61 6.26 17.60 3.33
N HIS A 62 6.66 16.38 2.95
CA HIS A 62 7.21 15.37 3.87
C HIS A 62 8.74 15.39 3.98
N GLY A 63 9.43 16.20 3.17
CA GLY A 63 10.88 16.31 3.21
C GLY A 63 11.45 17.46 2.38
N ASP A 64 12.77 17.62 2.43
CA ASP A 64 13.48 18.80 1.91
C ASP A 64 13.62 18.84 0.38
N ARG A 65 13.28 17.75 -0.31
CA ARG A 65 13.37 17.62 -1.79
C ARG A 65 12.03 17.68 -2.50
N GLU A 66 10.94 17.61 -1.74
CA GLU A 66 9.58 17.73 -2.25
C GLU A 66 9.23 19.18 -2.58
N GLY A 67 8.49 19.39 -3.67
CA GLY A 67 8.12 20.72 -4.15
C GLY A 67 6.62 21.03 -4.12
N GLN A 68 5.80 20.04 -3.75
CA GLN A 68 4.35 20.17 -3.80
C GLN A 68 3.75 20.73 -2.52
N ILE A 69 2.59 21.35 -2.66
CA ILE A 69 1.69 21.74 -1.59
C ILE A 69 0.46 20.84 -1.71
N TYR A 70 0.22 20.00 -0.70
CA TYR A 70 -0.99 19.19 -0.69
C TYR A 70 -2.24 20.03 -0.48
N GLN A 71 -3.26 19.81 -1.31
CA GLN A 71 -4.52 20.52 -1.27
C GLN A 71 -5.68 19.52 -1.42
N TYR A 72 -6.80 19.80 -0.76
CA TYR A 72 -7.94 18.88 -0.74
C TYR A 72 -8.68 18.81 -2.08
N ASP A 73 -8.69 19.89 -2.86
CA ASP A 73 -9.31 19.99 -4.18
C ASP A 73 -8.50 19.31 -5.29
N HIS A 74 -7.26 18.93 -4.95
CA HIS A 74 -6.42 18.03 -5.73
C HIS A 74 -6.67 16.55 -5.41
N CYS A 75 -7.60 16.25 -4.49
CA CYS A 75 -8.17 14.92 -4.31
C CYS A 75 -9.57 14.93 -4.94
N GLN A 76 -9.79 14.29 -6.08
CA GLN A 76 -11.06 14.36 -6.81
C GLN A 76 -11.69 12.99 -6.99
N PHE A 77 -12.94 12.85 -6.55
CA PHE A 77 -13.74 11.66 -6.86
C PHE A 77 -14.28 11.74 -8.28
N ASP A 78 -14.00 10.72 -9.10
CA ASP A 78 -14.64 10.53 -10.39
C ASP A 78 -15.69 9.42 -10.26
N GLN A 79 -16.94 9.84 -10.07
CA GLN A 79 -18.06 8.92 -9.84
C GLN A 79 -18.45 8.11 -11.09
N ASN A 80 -18.06 8.57 -12.29
CA ASN A 80 -18.36 7.82 -13.52
C ASN A 80 -17.41 6.63 -13.68
N GLU A 81 -16.15 6.83 -13.31
CA GLU A 81 -15.11 5.79 -13.34
C GLU A 81 -15.10 4.96 -12.05
N GLY A 82 -15.64 5.49 -10.95
CA GLY A 82 -15.61 4.85 -9.64
C GLY A 82 -14.22 4.87 -9.01
N VAL A 83 -13.52 6.01 -9.11
CA VAL A 83 -12.13 6.16 -8.68
C VAL A 83 -11.94 7.45 -7.87
N VAL A 84 -10.83 7.54 -7.15
CA VAL A 84 -10.30 8.83 -6.67
C VAL A 84 -9.00 9.17 -7.40
N LYS A 85 -8.84 10.44 -7.76
CA LYS A 85 -7.68 10.99 -8.48
C LYS A 85 -6.94 11.93 -7.54
N LEU A 86 -5.64 11.69 -7.35
CA LEU A 86 -4.72 12.65 -6.75
C LEU A 86 -4.05 13.39 -7.90
N ILE A 87 -4.40 14.65 -8.10
CA ILE A 87 -4.01 15.44 -9.27
C ILE A 87 -2.88 16.36 -8.86
N SER A 88 -1.77 16.34 -9.60
CA SER A 88 -0.72 17.34 -9.46
C SER A 88 -0.79 18.37 -10.58
N GLU A 89 -0.57 19.64 -10.26
CA GLU A 89 -0.56 20.75 -11.23
C GLU A 89 0.59 21.73 -10.99
N PHE A 90 1.15 22.26 -12.07
CA PHE A 90 2.22 23.24 -12.05
C PHE A 90 1.62 24.63 -12.04
N ASP A 91 1.94 25.41 -11.02
CA ASP A 91 1.68 26.83 -11.06
C ASP A 91 2.96 27.59 -11.45
N ASN A 92 2.95 28.11 -12.67
CA ASN A 92 4.05 28.87 -13.25
C ASN A 92 3.91 30.38 -13.04
N ASP A 93 2.81 30.85 -12.41
CA ASP A 93 2.49 32.27 -12.28
C ASP A 93 3.10 32.93 -11.02
N GLY A 94 3.96 32.23 -10.28
CA GLY A 94 4.87 32.86 -9.32
C GLY A 94 4.25 33.30 -7.99
N ASP A 95 2.94 33.47 -7.95
CA ASP A 95 2.20 33.81 -6.74
C ASP A 95 1.68 32.51 -6.12
N ILE A 96 2.01 32.27 -4.85
CA ILE A 96 1.16 31.39 -4.03
C ILE A 96 -0.24 31.99 -4.16
N PRO A 97 -1.23 31.25 -4.68
CA PRO A 97 -2.60 31.73 -4.68
C PRO A 97 -2.88 32.29 -3.30
N ASN A 98 -3.49 33.48 -3.21
CA ASN A 98 -3.88 34.08 -1.95
C ASN A 98 -5.08 33.30 -1.37
N HIS A 99 -4.80 32.04 -1.11
CA HIS A 99 -5.64 31.01 -0.61
C HIS A 99 -5.32 31.04 0.88
N HIS A 100 -6.21 31.69 1.64
CA HIS A 100 -6.26 31.70 3.10
C HIS A 100 -6.39 30.28 3.73
N TYR A 101 -6.06 29.23 2.99
CA TYR A 101 -6.29 27.83 3.28
C TYR A 101 -5.01 27.25 3.91
N ASP A 102 -5.09 27.01 5.22
CA ASP A 102 -4.25 26.14 6.04
C ASP A 102 -2.73 26.12 5.79
N LEU A 103 -2.14 27.27 5.46
CA LEU A 103 -0.75 27.52 5.86
C LEU A 103 -0.77 27.71 7.39
N PRO A 104 -0.14 26.83 8.18
CA PRO A 104 -0.04 27.04 9.62
C PRO A 104 0.61 28.41 9.82
N SER A 105 0.03 29.25 10.67
CA SER A 105 0.52 30.61 10.92
C SER A 105 2.00 30.69 11.29
N ALA A 106 2.59 29.57 11.72
CA ALA A 106 4.01 29.41 12.03
C ALA A 106 4.94 29.32 10.80
N LEU A 107 4.43 29.03 9.60
CA LEU A 107 5.23 28.85 8.37
C LEU A 107 5.14 30.04 7.40
N HIS A 108 4.34 31.07 7.72
CA HIS A 108 4.24 32.32 6.95
C HIS A 108 5.56 33.11 6.78
N GLY A 109 6.67 32.64 7.38
CA GLY A 109 7.99 33.28 7.26
C GLY A 109 9.16 32.30 7.12
N SER A 110 8.92 31.01 6.91
CA SER A 110 9.98 29.98 6.81
C SER A 110 9.72 29.06 5.64
N TYR A 111 9.71 29.64 4.45
CA TYR A 111 9.95 28.87 3.23
C TYR A 111 11.36 28.26 3.31
N PRO A 112 11.63 27.10 2.69
CA PRO A 112 12.99 26.67 2.41
C PRO A 112 13.59 27.62 1.35
N ASN A 113 13.92 28.84 1.80
CA ASN A 113 14.74 29.81 1.08
C ASN A 113 16.23 29.40 1.09
N GLU A 114 16.57 28.20 1.55
CA GLU A 114 17.96 27.74 1.61
C GLU A 114 18.57 27.44 0.24
N PHE A 115 17.76 27.38 -0.82
CA PHE A 115 18.25 27.27 -2.20
C PHE A 115 18.29 28.61 -2.96
N GLY A 116 18.33 29.73 -2.24
CA GLY A 116 18.90 30.98 -2.72
C GLY A 116 18.47 31.40 -4.13
N ASN A 117 17.17 31.61 -4.33
CA ASN A 117 16.57 32.61 -5.21
C ASN A 117 15.05 32.53 -5.06
N ASN A 118 14.39 33.65 -4.76
CA ASN A 118 12.95 33.82 -4.98
C ASN A 118 12.63 33.38 -6.41
N ASP A 119 11.65 32.49 -6.60
CA ASP A 119 10.80 32.41 -7.81
C ASP A 119 9.69 31.39 -7.51
N GLY A 120 8.44 31.86 -7.39
CA GLY A 120 7.29 31.12 -6.87
C GLY A 120 6.76 30.00 -7.77
N LEU A 121 7.58 28.99 -8.00
CA LEU A 121 7.21 27.78 -8.72
C LEU A 121 6.73 26.75 -7.70
N TYR A 122 5.42 26.51 -7.67
CA TYR A 122 4.82 25.54 -6.77
C TYR A 122 4.11 24.45 -7.56
N PHE A 123 4.21 23.24 -7.04
CA PHE A 123 3.38 22.14 -7.46
C PHE A 123 2.22 22.09 -6.47
N PHE A 124 1.00 21.90 -6.93
CA PHE A 124 -0.08 21.45 -6.06
C PHE A 124 -0.26 19.95 -6.24
N SER A 125 -0.72 19.26 -5.21
CA SER A 125 -1.02 17.83 -5.32
C SER A 125 -2.02 17.32 -4.30
N GLY A 126 -2.41 16.06 -4.42
CA GLY A 126 -3.36 15.39 -3.53
C GLY A 126 -2.70 14.42 -2.55
N GLU A 127 -3.27 14.36 -1.36
CA GLU A 127 -3.03 13.31 -0.36
C GLU A 127 -4.36 12.95 0.33
N ILE A 128 -4.54 11.66 0.57
CA ILE A 128 -5.61 11.13 1.40
C ILE A 128 -5.03 10.27 2.52
N THR A 129 -5.57 10.48 3.73
CA THR A 129 -5.23 9.70 4.92
C THR A 129 -6.48 9.01 5.44
N ALA A 130 -6.34 7.75 5.87
CA ALA A 130 -7.44 7.04 6.52
C ALA A 130 -7.78 7.71 7.87
N PHE A 131 -9.04 8.06 8.09
CA PHE A 131 -9.50 8.89 9.22
C PHE A 131 -10.77 8.29 9.85
N PRO A 132 -11.26 8.74 11.04
CA PRO A 132 -10.57 9.32 12.21
C PRO A 132 -9.88 8.30 13.11
N ASN A 133 -10.31 7.03 13.01
CA ASN A 133 -9.99 5.97 13.98
C ASN A 133 -9.46 4.70 13.30
N ALA A 134 -9.30 4.70 11.97
CA ALA A 134 -8.76 3.58 11.22
C ALA A 134 -7.24 3.51 11.43
N LYS A 135 -6.84 3.00 12.60
CA LYS A 135 -5.47 2.58 12.86
C LYS A 135 -5.42 1.10 12.58
N PHE A 136 -4.60 0.72 11.61
CA PHE A 136 -4.52 -0.66 11.16
C PHE A 136 -3.34 -1.34 11.85
N GLY A 137 -3.57 -2.47 12.49
CA GLY A 137 -2.52 -3.27 13.11
C GLY A 137 -2.66 -4.71 12.65
N PHE A 138 -1.58 -5.23 12.07
CA PHE A 138 -1.43 -6.48 11.32
C PHE A 138 -2.56 -6.82 10.33
N GLY A 139 -2.20 -7.06 9.08
CA GLY A 139 -3.19 -7.32 8.05
C GLY A 139 -2.60 -7.40 6.65
N TYR A 140 -3.49 -7.60 5.68
CA TYR A 140 -3.18 -7.48 4.26
C TYR A 140 -3.75 -6.17 3.72
N PHE A 141 -2.87 -5.30 3.25
CA PHE A 141 -3.18 -4.01 2.66
C PHE A 141 -3.01 -4.13 1.15
N GLU A 142 -3.95 -3.62 0.36
CA GLU A 142 -3.83 -3.56 -1.09
C GLU A 142 -4.43 -2.27 -1.64
N ILE A 143 -3.73 -1.68 -2.60
CA ILE A 143 -4.24 -0.61 -3.46
C ILE A 143 -4.21 -1.08 -4.91
N LYS A 144 -5.23 -0.69 -5.67
CA LYS A 144 -5.19 -0.79 -7.13
C LYS A 144 -5.16 0.61 -7.72
N CYS A 145 -4.09 0.92 -8.43
CA CYS A 145 -3.87 2.24 -9.00
C CYS A 145 -3.07 2.17 -10.30
N LYS A 146 -3.08 3.27 -11.04
CA LYS A 146 -2.12 3.57 -12.10
C LYS A 146 -1.39 4.85 -11.74
N LEU A 147 -0.11 4.92 -12.11
CA LEU A 147 0.80 5.96 -11.65
C LEU A 147 1.09 6.99 -12.75
N PRO A 148 1.26 8.27 -12.37
CA PRO A 148 1.81 9.30 -13.24
C PRO A 148 3.32 9.09 -13.38
N LEU A 149 3.84 8.94 -14.61
CA LEU A 149 5.22 8.50 -14.85
C LEU A 149 6.07 9.58 -15.50
N HIS A 150 6.84 10.28 -14.67
CA HIS A 150 7.84 11.26 -15.11
C HIS A 150 8.94 11.40 -14.06
N ASN A 151 10.05 12.07 -14.41
CA ASN A 151 11.25 12.12 -13.54
C ASN A 151 11.03 12.77 -12.17
N GLY A 152 10.02 13.63 -12.04
CA GLY A 152 9.67 14.28 -10.78
C GLY A 152 8.58 13.59 -9.99
N SER A 153 7.92 12.58 -10.57
CA SER A 153 6.78 11.93 -9.93
C SER A 153 7.21 11.19 -8.68
N PHE A 154 6.42 11.28 -7.61
CA PHE A 154 6.62 10.54 -6.37
C PHE A 154 5.30 10.10 -5.70
N PRO A 155 4.46 9.28 -6.36
CA PRO A 155 3.32 8.65 -5.73
C PRO A 155 3.76 7.56 -4.75
N ALA A 156 3.02 7.42 -3.65
CA ALA A 156 3.28 6.41 -2.64
C ALA A 156 2.00 5.89 -1.97
N PHE A 157 2.08 4.65 -1.50
CA PHE A 157 1.10 4.01 -0.63
C PHE A 157 1.83 3.40 0.57
N TRP A 158 1.55 3.90 1.76
CA TRP A 158 2.42 3.69 2.91
C TRP A 158 1.67 3.76 4.24
N LEU A 159 2.34 3.27 5.28
CA LEU A 159 1.83 3.15 6.63
C LEU A 159 2.76 3.89 7.59
N PHE A 160 2.24 4.82 8.39
CA PHE A 160 3.07 5.63 9.30
C PHE A 160 2.48 5.87 10.69
N GLY A 161 3.36 6.06 11.67
CA GLY A 161 3.06 6.68 12.97
C GLY A 161 2.55 5.74 14.08
N ASN A 162 1.90 6.34 15.09
CA ASN A 162 1.18 5.67 16.20
C ASN A 162 2.00 4.72 17.10
N GLY A 163 3.31 4.62 16.92
CA GLY A 163 4.24 3.92 17.82
C GLY A 163 4.71 4.78 19.00
N PRO A 164 5.39 4.17 20.00
CA PRO A 164 5.90 4.85 21.20
C PRO A 164 7.13 5.69 20.85
N ASN A 165 6.93 6.93 20.40
CA ASN A 165 7.98 7.92 20.11
C ASN A 165 9.18 7.39 19.28
N ASN A 166 8.92 6.43 18.39
CA ASN A 166 9.88 5.84 17.47
C ASN A 166 9.40 6.07 16.04
N TYR A 167 10.32 6.29 15.11
CA TYR A 167 10.01 6.30 13.69
C TYR A 167 9.71 4.86 13.23
N GLU A 168 8.52 4.64 12.71
CA GLU A 168 8.08 3.35 12.18
C GLU A 168 7.23 3.59 10.93
N GLU A 169 7.69 3.08 9.79
CA GLU A 169 7.07 3.23 8.49
C GLU A 169 7.12 1.92 7.71
N ILE A 170 6.08 1.66 6.92
CA ILE A 170 6.08 0.61 5.90
C ILE A 170 5.66 1.24 4.59
N ASP A 171 6.58 1.28 3.64
CA ASP A 171 6.31 1.66 2.26
C ASP A 171 5.81 0.42 1.53
N ILE A 172 4.53 0.42 1.14
CA ILE A 172 3.94 -0.66 0.35
C ILE A 172 4.37 -0.51 -1.11
N PHE A 173 4.33 0.73 -1.61
CA PHE A 173 5.12 1.11 -2.76
C PHE A 173 5.50 2.61 -2.67
N GLU A 174 6.65 2.92 -3.25
CA GLU A 174 7.09 4.27 -3.61
C GLU A 174 7.48 4.26 -5.09
N TYR A 175 7.19 5.31 -5.84
CA TYR A 175 7.82 5.55 -7.13
C TYR A 175 8.72 6.77 -7.01
N SER A 176 9.92 6.75 -7.57
CA SER A 176 10.78 7.93 -7.65
C SER A 176 11.85 7.76 -8.73
N LYS A 177 12.57 8.83 -9.04
CA LYS A 177 13.72 8.75 -9.95
C LYS A 177 14.77 7.71 -9.51
N GLY A 178 14.99 7.57 -8.21
CA GLY A 178 15.96 6.60 -7.68
C GLY A 178 15.52 5.15 -7.96
N ASP A 179 14.22 4.92 -7.99
CA ASP A 179 13.65 3.59 -8.24
C ASP A 179 13.63 3.23 -9.72
N CYS A 180 13.69 4.24 -10.58
CA CYS A 180 13.49 4.10 -12.02
C CYS A 180 14.75 4.41 -12.85
N GLU A 181 15.94 4.27 -12.26
CA GLU A 181 17.22 4.50 -12.94
C GLU A 181 17.32 3.68 -14.25
N GLY A 182 17.10 4.35 -15.38
CA GLY A 182 17.17 3.77 -16.72
C GLY A 182 15.81 3.41 -17.35
N ASP A 183 14.74 3.23 -16.57
CA ASP A 183 13.38 3.00 -17.06
C ASP A 183 12.32 3.61 -16.13
N VAL A 184 11.94 4.87 -16.44
CA VAL A 184 10.91 5.62 -15.72
C VAL A 184 9.52 4.99 -15.77
N LEU A 185 9.28 4.03 -16.67
CA LEU A 185 7.96 3.45 -16.82
C LEU A 185 7.74 2.26 -15.87
N ARG A 186 8.83 1.67 -15.35
CA ARG A 186 8.80 0.32 -14.77
C ARG A 186 9.45 0.20 -13.40
N GLY A 187 10.00 1.27 -12.84
CA GLY A 187 10.68 1.27 -11.54
C GLY A 187 9.77 1.68 -10.38
N HIS A 188 9.81 0.95 -9.27
CA HIS A 188 9.21 1.36 -7.99
C HIS A 188 9.99 0.72 -6.83
N SER A 189 9.90 1.24 -5.60
CA SER A 189 10.45 0.59 -4.41
C SER A 189 9.40 0.20 -3.39
N THR A 190 9.86 -0.50 -2.37
CA THR A 190 9.16 -0.91 -1.18
C THR A 190 10.14 -0.89 -0.01
N GLY A 191 9.70 -0.81 1.24
CA GLY A 191 10.63 -0.83 2.36
C GLY A 191 10.01 -0.65 3.74
N ILE A 192 10.89 -0.68 4.75
CA ILE A 192 10.59 -0.39 6.15
C ILE A 192 11.56 0.70 6.60
N TRP A 193 11.04 1.71 7.28
CA TRP A 193 11.90 2.65 7.99
C TRP A 193 11.69 2.51 9.49
N TYR A 194 12.79 2.40 10.21
CA TYR A 194 12.76 2.15 11.63
C TYR A 194 13.83 2.92 12.38
N ASN A 195 13.47 3.46 13.53
CA ASN A 195 14.40 4.02 14.50
C ASN A 195 13.97 3.66 15.93
N PRO A 196 14.77 2.89 16.68
CA PRO A 196 14.46 2.55 18.06
C PRO A 196 14.73 3.68 19.07
N TYR A 197 15.34 4.79 18.64
CA TYR A 197 15.84 5.85 19.52
C TYR A 197 15.18 7.23 19.31
N SER A 198 14.50 7.47 18.17
CA SER A 198 13.96 8.79 17.84
C SER A 198 12.81 8.73 16.81
N THR A 199 11.98 9.77 16.77
CA THR A 199 10.91 9.98 15.76
C THR A 199 11.38 10.77 14.54
N GLN A 200 12.67 11.09 14.41
CA GLN A 200 13.16 11.96 13.33
C GLN A 200 13.59 11.14 12.11
N TYR A 201 13.09 11.54 10.92
CA TYR A 201 13.51 10.99 9.63
C TYR A 201 14.93 11.47 9.26
N ASN A 202 15.17 12.78 9.31
CA ASN A 202 16.46 13.43 9.07
C ASN A 202 16.83 14.29 10.30
N ASP A 203 17.84 13.91 11.09
CA ASP A 203 18.53 14.89 11.96
C ASP A 203 19.91 15.22 11.37
N PRO A 204 20.20 16.51 11.14
CA PRO A 204 21.43 16.95 10.48
C PRO A 204 22.70 16.69 11.30
N ASN A 205 22.60 16.20 12.55
CA ASN A 205 23.74 15.90 13.42
C ASN A 205 24.27 14.46 13.32
N GLY A 206 23.67 13.59 12.49
CA GLY A 206 24.30 12.35 11.99
C GLY A 206 24.62 11.28 13.04
N GLY A 207 23.82 11.15 14.09
CA GLY A 207 23.94 10.10 15.11
C GLY A 207 23.01 8.90 14.87
N ASP A 208 22.97 7.94 15.80
CA ASP A 208 22.03 6.81 15.82
C ASP A 208 20.54 7.24 15.95
N ASP A 209 20.24 8.54 15.89
CA ASP A 209 18.93 9.15 16.16
C ASP A 209 18.07 9.38 14.89
N HIS A 210 18.38 8.74 13.75
CA HIS A 210 17.60 8.84 12.49
C HIS A 210 16.90 7.55 12.10
N ALA A 211 15.78 7.68 11.37
CA ALA A 211 15.15 6.58 10.65
C ALA A 211 16.15 5.91 9.72
N MET A 212 16.36 4.61 9.91
CA MET A 212 17.18 3.79 9.05
C MET A 212 16.31 3.04 8.05
N ASN A 213 16.81 2.97 6.82
CA ASN A 213 16.26 2.13 5.75
C ASN A 213 16.53 0.66 6.06
N PHE A 214 15.46 -0.11 6.25
CA PHE A 214 15.48 -1.56 6.31
C PHE A 214 14.61 -2.15 5.22
N ALA A 215 14.98 -3.32 4.69
CA ALA A 215 14.23 -4.00 3.65
C ALA A 215 13.88 -3.13 2.41
N LYS A 216 14.60 -2.02 2.16
CA LYS A 216 14.34 -1.19 0.98
C LYS A 216 14.80 -1.93 -0.27
N ILE A 217 13.86 -2.22 -1.17
CA ILE A 217 14.13 -2.92 -2.42
C ILE A 217 13.58 -2.12 -3.59
N HIS A 218 14.41 -1.93 -4.62
CA HIS A 218 14.02 -1.34 -5.89
C HIS A 218 13.62 -2.45 -6.87
N HIS A 219 12.44 -2.33 -7.46
CA HIS A 219 11.85 -3.30 -8.37
C HIS A 219 11.71 -2.70 -9.76
N HIS A 220 11.96 -3.52 -10.78
CA HIS A 220 11.75 -3.16 -12.17
C HIS A 220 10.87 -4.20 -12.86
N LEU A 221 9.78 -3.75 -13.48
CA LEU A 221 8.89 -4.62 -14.25
C LEU A 221 9.61 -5.15 -15.50
N ALA A 222 9.30 -6.39 -15.88
CA ALA A 222 9.80 -6.95 -17.12
C ALA A 222 9.21 -6.18 -18.32
N LEU A 223 9.96 -6.06 -19.42
CA LEU A 223 9.49 -5.38 -20.64
C LEU A 223 8.19 -5.95 -21.23
N ALA A 224 7.87 -7.21 -20.91
CA ALA A 224 6.65 -7.88 -21.36
C ALA A 224 5.43 -7.61 -20.46
N ASP A 225 5.65 -7.14 -19.23
CA ASP A 225 4.58 -6.73 -18.33
C ASP A 225 4.07 -5.33 -18.76
N PRO A 226 2.77 -5.04 -18.56
CA PRO A 226 2.28 -3.66 -18.60
C PRO A 226 3.12 -2.78 -17.69
N ASP A 227 3.38 -1.55 -18.12
CA ASP A 227 4.12 -0.59 -17.30
C ASP A 227 3.21 0.12 -16.30
N LEU A 228 3.79 0.91 -15.41
CA LEU A 228 3.09 1.47 -14.25
C LEU A 228 2.01 2.52 -14.60
N SER A 229 1.84 2.85 -15.88
CA SER A 229 0.78 3.77 -16.36
C SER A 229 -0.55 3.03 -16.57
N GLU A 230 -0.50 1.70 -16.57
CA GLU A 230 -1.66 0.81 -16.50
C GLU A 230 -2.01 0.48 -15.04
N TYR A 231 -3.18 -0.09 -14.80
CA TYR A 231 -3.59 -0.50 -13.46
C TYR A 231 -2.78 -1.71 -12.96
N HIS A 232 -2.18 -1.55 -11.79
CA HIS A 232 -1.53 -2.61 -11.03
C HIS A 232 -2.12 -2.71 -9.63
N THR A 233 -1.98 -3.88 -9.01
CA THR A 233 -2.20 -4.01 -7.56
C THR A 233 -0.87 -4.02 -6.83
N PHE A 234 -0.78 -3.23 -5.77
CA PHE A 234 0.33 -3.24 -4.83
C PHE A 234 -0.20 -3.63 -3.46
N GLY A 235 0.44 -4.60 -2.82
CA GLY A 235 -0.03 -5.07 -1.53
C GLY A 235 1.07 -5.42 -0.55
N CYS A 236 0.71 -5.45 0.72
CA CYS A 236 1.60 -5.74 1.83
C CYS A 236 0.87 -6.62 2.84
N GLU A 237 1.44 -7.77 3.16
CA GLU A 237 1.06 -8.63 4.26
C GLU A 237 1.99 -8.32 5.43
N TRP A 238 1.48 -7.61 6.41
CA TRP A 238 2.21 -7.19 7.60
C TRP A 238 1.73 -8.02 8.80
N MET A 239 2.59 -8.93 9.26
CA MET A 239 2.39 -9.79 10.42
C MET A 239 3.39 -9.42 11.53
N PRO A 240 3.28 -9.97 12.76
CA PRO A 240 4.17 -9.58 13.86
C PRO A 240 5.65 -9.89 13.65
N ASP A 241 5.96 -10.86 12.80
CA ASP A 241 7.29 -11.43 12.58
C ASP A 241 7.75 -11.41 11.13
N TYR A 242 6.90 -10.99 10.19
CA TYR A 242 7.30 -10.76 8.81
C TYR A 242 6.49 -9.66 8.14
N VAL A 243 7.09 -9.08 7.10
CA VAL A 243 6.42 -8.24 6.13
C VAL A 243 6.68 -8.81 4.74
N ARG A 244 5.62 -8.95 3.94
CA ARG A 244 5.72 -9.47 2.57
C ARG A 244 4.99 -8.56 1.60
N TRP A 245 5.68 -8.15 0.55
CA TRP A 245 5.14 -7.25 -0.46
C TRP A 245 4.78 -7.97 -1.74
N TYR A 246 3.75 -7.43 -2.40
CA TYR A 246 3.11 -8.02 -3.55
C TYR A 246 2.93 -6.99 -4.66
N ARG A 247 3.11 -7.43 -5.90
CA ARG A 247 2.67 -6.73 -7.10
C ARG A 247 1.87 -7.69 -7.98
N ASP A 248 0.66 -7.30 -8.36
CA ASP A 248 -0.28 -8.11 -9.15
C ASP A 248 -0.45 -9.53 -8.57
N GLY A 249 -0.56 -9.62 -7.23
CA GLY A 249 -0.69 -10.87 -6.49
C GLY A 249 0.59 -11.72 -6.39
N LYS A 250 1.72 -11.29 -6.98
CA LYS A 250 3.02 -11.99 -6.90
C LYS A 250 3.88 -11.39 -5.80
N ILE A 251 4.54 -12.24 -5.02
CA ILE A 251 5.51 -11.82 -4.01
C ILE A 251 6.70 -11.16 -4.72
N ILE A 252 7.10 -9.97 -4.28
CA ILE A 252 8.26 -9.24 -4.80
C ILE A 252 9.36 -9.02 -3.76
N ALA A 253 9.00 -9.00 -2.47
CA ALA A 253 9.92 -8.81 -1.36
C ALA A 253 9.36 -9.47 -0.10
N GLU A 254 10.27 -9.90 0.78
CA GLU A 254 9.96 -10.48 2.09
C GLU A 254 11.04 -10.03 3.09
N ASP A 255 10.61 -9.70 4.30
CA ASP A 255 11.48 -9.46 5.43
C ASP A 255 10.94 -10.18 6.68
N TYR A 256 11.84 -10.80 7.43
CA TYR A 256 11.53 -11.62 8.61
C TYR A 256 12.26 -11.14 9.87
N ASP A 257 12.92 -9.97 9.82
CA ASP A 257 13.68 -9.46 10.96
C ASP A 257 12.77 -8.61 11.87
N SER A 258 12.19 -9.29 12.85
CA SER A 258 11.32 -8.71 13.88
C SER A 258 11.93 -7.57 14.72
N SER A 259 13.23 -7.26 14.56
CA SER A 259 13.88 -6.14 15.24
C SER A 259 13.47 -4.78 14.68
N HIS A 260 13.07 -4.72 13.39
CA HIS A 260 12.66 -3.49 12.72
C HIS A 260 11.25 -3.55 12.11
N ILE A 261 10.55 -4.68 12.18
CA ILE A 261 9.14 -4.77 11.80
C ILE A 261 8.29 -3.96 12.78
N PRO A 262 7.49 -2.98 12.30
CA PRO A 262 6.62 -2.19 13.17
C PRO A 262 5.62 -3.04 13.95
N LYS A 263 5.36 -2.65 15.20
CA LYS A 263 4.54 -3.44 16.15
C LYS A 263 3.24 -2.78 16.56
N TYR A 264 3.10 -1.49 16.25
CA TYR A 264 1.97 -0.68 16.67
C TYR A 264 1.10 -0.35 15.47
N PRO A 265 -0.23 -0.24 15.64
CA PRO A 265 -1.13 0.14 14.56
C PRO A 265 -0.64 1.38 13.82
N LYS A 266 -0.84 1.47 12.51
CA LYS A 266 -0.36 2.55 11.64
C LYS A 266 -1.52 3.29 10.97
N THR A 267 -1.29 4.54 10.61
CA THR A 267 -2.19 5.30 9.73
C THR A 267 -1.87 4.94 8.28
N LEU A 268 -2.90 4.69 7.47
CA LEU A 268 -2.77 4.45 6.03
C LEU A 268 -2.78 5.77 5.26
N ILE A 269 -1.83 5.94 4.35
CA ILE A 269 -1.60 7.17 3.60
C ILE A 269 -1.44 6.84 2.12
N VAL A 270 -2.08 7.64 1.26
CA VAL A 270 -1.85 7.64 -0.19
C VAL A 270 -1.60 9.07 -0.62
N ASN A 271 -0.47 9.34 -1.25
CA ASN A 271 -0.13 10.67 -1.74
C ASN A 271 0.45 10.62 -3.14
N TYR A 272 0.44 11.78 -3.80
CA TYR A 272 1.21 12.02 -5.01
C TYR A 272 2.19 13.18 -4.78
N ALA A 273 3.40 12.89 -4.32
CA ALA A 273 4.44 13.90 -4.15
C ALA A 273 5.13 14.25 -5.47
N ILE A 274 5.86 15.38 -5.48
CA ILE A 274 6.72 15.80 -6.59
C ILE A 274 8.12 16.13 -6.10
N ILE A 275 9.12 15.43 -6.62
CA ILE A 275 10.54 15.78 -6.42
C ILE A 275 10.90 16.93 -7.35
N ARG A 276 10.96 18.15 -6.78
CA ARG A 276 11.12 19.42 -7.51
C ARG A 276 12.30 19.42 -8.47
N ASP A 277 13.48 19.03 -7.98
CA ASP A 277 14.73 19.10 -8.74
C ASP A 277 14.71 18.22 -9.98
N TYR A 278 13.95 17.12 -9.97
CA TYR A 278 13.81 16.25 -11.12
C TYR A 278 12.66 16.68 -12.03
N ALA A 279 11.57 17.22 -11.48
CA ALA A 279 10.47 17.77 -12.26
C ALA A 279 10.90 18.95 -13.14
N LEU A 280 11.73 19.85 -12.61
CA LEU A 280 12.17 21.09 -13.28
C LEU A 280 13.42 20.90 -14.16
N ASN A 281 14.03 19.71 -14.18
CA ASN A 281 15.25 19.49 -14.94
C ASN A 281 14.96 19.26 -16.44
N GLN A 282 15.07 20.34 -17.21
CA GLN A 282 14.88 20.35 -18.67
C GLN A 282 15.81 19.41 -19.45
N TYR A 283 16.88 18.89 -18.86
CA TYR A 283 17.80 17.94 -19.51
C TYR A 283 17.35 16.48 -19.39
N LEU A 284 16.30 16.18 -18.61
CA LEU A 284 15.77 14.83 -18.42
C LEU A 284 14.60 14.47 -19.37
N GLN A 285 14.44 15.23 -20.46
CA GLN A 285 13.46 14.95 -21.53
C GLN A 285 13.75 13.60 -22.23
N PRO A 286 12.75 12.82 -22.68
CA PRO A 286 11.35 13.22 -22.96
C PRO A 286 10.38 13.11 -21.77
N PHE A 287 10.85 12.71 -20.59
CA PHE A 287 10.01 12.46 -19.40
C PHE A 287 9.99 13.64 -18.42
N GLY A 288 10.12 14.86 -18.92
CA GLY A 288 9.91 16.06 -18.11
C GLY A 288 8.41 16.32 -17.94
N TRP A 289 8.01 16.85 -16.79
CA TRP A 289 6.61 17.05 -16.47
C TRP A 289 5.97 18.15 -17.33
N SER A 290 4.74 17.93 -17.79
CA SER A 290 4.04 18.74 -18.80
C SER A 290 3.05 19.75 -18.22
N GLY A 291 2.91 19.83 -16.90
CA GLY A 291 2.13 20.86 -16.20
C GLY A 291 0.95 20.34 -15.39
N SER A 292 0.42 19.15 -15.69
CA SER A 292 -0.55 18.46 -14.83
C SER A 292 -0.52 16.96 -15.11
N ASP A 293 -0.66 16.15 -14.07
CA ASP A 293 -0.74 14.69 -14.15
C ASP A 293 -1.52 14.14 -12.94
N GLU A 294 -1.90 12.87 -12.95
CA GLU A 294 -2.72 12.27 -11.89
C GLU A 294 -2.31 10.84 -11.51
N MET A 295 -2.37 10.55 -10.21
CA MET A 295 -2.46 9.19 -9.69
C MET A 295 -3.93 8.81 -9.58
N THR A 296 -4.34 7.76 -10.30
CA THR A 296 -5.73 7.27 -10.27
C THR A 296 -5.82 6.00 -9.44
N ILE A 297 -6.74 5.97 -8.49
CA ILE A 297 -6.91 4.88 -7.52
C ILE A 297 -8.30 4.28 -7.70
N ASP A 298 -8.35 3.00 -8.06
CA ASP A 298 -9.57 2.20 -8.25
C ASP A 298 -10.14 1.77 -6.89
N TYR A 299 -9.30 1.19 -6.03
CA TYR A 299 -9.72 0.81 -4.68
C TYR A 299 -8.55 0.80 -3.70
N VAL A 300 -8.91 0.84 -2.41
CA VAL A 300 -8.01 0.54 -1.29
C VAL A 300 -8.71 -0.45 -0.36
N LYS A 301 -8.03 -1.53 -0.02
CA LYS A 301 -8.58 -2.63 0.78
C LYS A 301 -7.61 -3.04 1.87
N VAL A 302 -8.12 -3.28 3.06
CA VAL A 302 -7.42 -3.84 4.20
C VAL A 302 -8.21 -5.03 4.72
N TYR A 303 -7.50 -6.12 4.95
CA TYR A 303 -8.06 -7.37 5.46
C TYR A 303 -7.33 -7.79 6.72
N GLU A 304 -8.07 -8.41 7.62
CA GLU A 304 -7.54 -9.06 8.82
C GLU A 304 -7.42 -10.57 8.57
N LEU A 305 -6.40 -11.17 9.17
CA LEU A 305 -6.27 -12.62 9.16
C LEU A 305 -7.32 -13.18 10.14
N LYS A 306 -8.13 -14.14 9.70
CA LYS A 306 -9.05 -14.81 10.62
C LYS A 306 -8.25 -15.66 11.60
N THR A 307 -8.48 -15.48 12.90
CA THR A 307 -7.74 -16.20 13.94
C THR A 307 -8.61 -17.14 14.79
N ASP A 308 -7.99 -18.22 15.21
CA ASP A 308 -8.44 -19.21 16.20
C ASP A 308 -7.19 -19.83 16.86
N CYS A 309 -6.26 -18.97 17.29
CA CYS A 309 -4.93 -19.35 17.80
C CYS A 309 -4.96 -20.11 19.13
N GLY A 310 -6.15 -20.44 19.65
CA GLY A 310 -6.32 -21.26 20.86
C GLY A 310 -6.68 -22.72 20.58
N THR A 311 -6.83 -23.12 19.31
CA THR A 311 -7.25 -24.48 18.95
C THR A 311 -6.23 -25.17 18.05
N ASP A 312 -5.99 -26.44 18.31
CA ASP A 312 -5.20 -27.30 17.42
C ASP A 312 -6.12 -27.93 16.36
N GLU A 313 -5.60 -28.11 15.14
CA GLU A 313 -6.31 -28.73 14.03
C GLU A 313 -5.63 -30.03 13.58
N LEU A 314 -6.43 -31.05 13.24
CA LEU A 314 -5.96 -32.35 12.77
C LEU A 314 -6.62 -32.72 11.42
N ILE A 315 -5.80 -32.75 10.36
CA ILE A 315 -6.21 -33.11 9.00
C ILE A 315 -5.72 -34.53 8.69
N THR A 316 -6.59 -35.54 8.74
CA THR A 316 -6.22 -36.94 8.42
C THR A 316 -6.69 -37.40 7.04
N THR A 317 -7.48 -36.58 6.34
CA THR A 317 -8.03 -36.91 5.02
C THR A 317 -8.07 -35.69 4.11
N GLY A 318 -7.93 -35.89 2.80
CA GLY A 318 -8.01 -34.82 1.80
C GLY A 318 -9.35 -34.07 1.80
N THR A 319 -10.44 -34.73 2.22
CA THR A 319 -11.76 -34.10 2.33
C THR A 319 -11.88 -33.06 3.44
N GLN A 320 -11.02 -33.12 4.46
CA GLN A 320 -11.04 -32.12 5.54
C GLN A 320 -10.54 -30.76 5.08
N PHE A 321 -9.70 -30.68 4.03
CA PHE A 321 -9.31 -29.40 3.45
C PHE A 321 -10.51 -28.59 2.92
N ALA A 322 -11.56 -29.26 2.42
CA ALA A 322 -12.75 -28.59 1.91
C ALA A 322 -13.64 -27.99 3.02
N ASN A 323 -13.48 -28.45 4.26
CA ASN A 323 -14.25 -27.98 5.42
C ASN A 323 -13.38 -27.18 6.40
N PHE A 324 -12.10 -26.95 6.08
CA PHE A 324 -11.23 -26.13 6.91
C PHE A 324 -11.78 -24.70 6.95
N ASP A 325 -11.87 -24.12 8.15
CA ASP A 325 -12.47 -22.79 8.35
C ASP A 325 -11.53 -21.64 7.95
N TYR A 326 -10.31 -21.99 7.56
CA TYR A 326 -9.24 -21.07 7.16
C TYR A 326 -8.90 -20.04 8.24
N LYS A 327 -9.13 -20.37 9.51
CA LYS A 327 -8.61 -19.59 10.61
C LYS A 327 -7.20 -20.03 10.95
N MET A 328 -6.34 -19.09 11.33
CA MET A 328 -5.05 -19.40 11.92
C MET A 328 -5.25 -20.19 13.22
N LYS A 329 -4.59 -21.35 13.33
CA LYS A 329 -4.73 -22.26 14.47
C LYS A 329 -3.55 -22.13 15.44
N HIS A 330 -3.65 -22.72 16.62
CA HIS A 330 -2.53 -22.84 17.53
C HIS A 330 -1.44 -23.75 16.94
N SER A 331 -1.77 -25.01 16.65
CA SER A 331 -0.96 -25.94 15.86
C SER A 331 -1.80 -26.69 14.83
N ILE A 332 -1.19 -27.13 13.74
CA ILE A 332 -1.84 -27.98 12.74
C ILE A 332 -1.04 -29.27 12.57
N THR A 333 -1.72 -30.41 12.62
CA THR A 333 -1.14 -31.71 12.23
C THR A 333 -1.84 -32.22 10.97
N ILE A 334 -1.06 -32.56 9.96
CA ILE A 334 -1.52 -33.12 8.69
C ILE A 334 -1.04 -34.56 8.60
N GLY A 335 -1.97 -35.50 8.62
CA GLY A 335 -1.74 -36.93 8.49
C GLY A 335 -1.64 -37.67 9.82
N SER A 336 -1.08 -38.87 9.73
CA SER A 336 -0.80 -39.78 10.84
C SER A 336 0.27 -40.78 10.36
N PRO A 337 1.01 -41.47 11.23
CA PRO A 337 2.19 -42.25 10.83
C PRO A 337 1.91 -43.35 9.80
N GLU A 338 0.68 -43.88 9.78
CA GLU A 338 0.22 -44.94 8.86
C GLU A 338 -0.74 -44.41 7.77
N GLY A 339 -1.03 -43.11 7.77
CA GLY A 339 -2.01 -42.48 6.88
C GLY A 339 -1.39 -41.85 5.64
N GLN A 340 -2.22 -41.68 4.61
CA GLN A 340 -1.91 -40.89 3.42
C GLN A 340 -2.90 -39.73 3.30
N VAL A 341 -2.38 -38.51 3.19
CA VAL A 341 -3.17 -37.30 2.91
C VAL A 341 -2.82 -36.76 1.54
N ILE A 342 -3.83 -36.58 0.69
CA ILE A 342 -3.68 -36.01 -0.65
C ILE A 342 -4.48 -34.71 -0.68
N VAL A 343 -3.82 -33.60 -1.05
CA VAL A 343 -4.49 -32.31 -1.26
C VAL A 343 -5.46 -32.45 -2.44
N PRO A 344 -6.69 -31.90 -2.37
CA PRO A 344 -7.62 -31.94 -3.49
C PRO A 344 -7.02 -31.33 -4.76
N ALA A 345 -7.18 -32.03 -5.89
CA ALA A 345 -6.61 -31.58 -7.16
C ALA A 345 -7.19 -30.22 -7.61
N ASN A 346 -6.33 -29.37 -8.18
CA ASN A 346 -6.68 -28.02 -8.65
C ASN A 346 -7.20 -27.10 -7.55
N THR A 347 -6.66 -27.23 -6.33
CA THR A 347 -6.97 -26.33 -5.22
C THR A 347 -5.74 -25.57 -4.76
N ASN A 348 -5.98 -24.38 -4.21
CA ASN A 348 -4.99 -23.60 -3.48
C ASN A 348 -5.39 -23.65 -2.01
N VAL A 349 -4.58 -24.31 -1.20
CA VAL A 349 -4.80 -24.42 0.25
C VAL A 349 -3.77 -23.57 0.95
N SER A 350 -4.21 -22.64 1.79
CA SER A 350 -3.34 -21.88 2.68
C SER A 350 -3.73 -22.15 4.12
N MET A 351 -2.73 -22.41 4.97
CA MET A 351 -2.95 -22.65 6.40
C MET A 351 -1.87 -21.95 7.23
N HIS A 352 -2.32 -21.38 8.33
CA HIS A 352 -1.51 -20.59 9.25
C HIS A 352 -1.58 -21.22 10.65
N ALA A 353 -0.44 -21.32 11.33
CA ALA A 353 -0.39 -21.75 12.73
C ALA A 353 0.54 -20.87 13.56
N GLU A 354 0.25 -20.75 14.85
CA GLU A 354 1.10 -20.00 15.79
C GLU A 354 2.35 -20.77 16.19
N GLN A 355 2.17 -22.02 16.65
CA GLN A 355 3.23 -22.80 17.24
C GLN A 355 3.90 -23.72 16.23
N SER A 356 3.14 -24.53 15.48
CA SER A 356 3.73 -25.47 14.53
C SER A 356 2.73 -26.00 13.49
N ILE A 357 3.26 -26.40 12.33
CA ILE A 357 2.59 -27.23 11.35
C ILE A 357 3.42 -28.51 11.18
N THR A 358 2.83 -29.65 11.47
CA THR A 358 3.49 -30.97 11.38
C THR A 358 2.84 -31.78 10.26
N ILE A 359 3.66 -32.32 9.36
CA ILE A 359 3.22 -33.33 8.38
C ILE A 359 3.71 -34.68 8.89
N ASP A 360 2.77 -35.59 9.17
CA ASP A 360 3.02 -36.92 9.73
C ASP A 360 2.47 -37.99 8.79
N GLY A 361 3.34 -38.88 8.32
CA GLY A 361 3.01 -39.89 7.32
C GLY A 361 3.13 -39.42 5.87
N GLU A 362 2.43 -40.11 4.97
CA GLU A 362 2.50 -39.85 3.52
C GLU A 362 1.66 -38.63 3.13
N PHE A 363 2.24 -37.73 2.34
CA PHE A 363 1.61 -36.47 1.96
C PHE A 363 1.87 -36.14 0.48
N GLU A 364 0.81 -35.86 -0.27
CA GLU A 364 0.88 -35.58 -1.71
C GLU A 364 0.13 -34.29 -2.10
N ILE A 365 0.78 -33.47 -2.93
CA ILE A 365 0.18 -32.30 -3.59
C ILE A 365 0.09 -32.61 -5.10
N PRO A 366 -1.11 -32.82 -5.65
CA PRO A 366 -1.27 -33.12 -7.07
C PRO A 366 -0.84 -31.96 -7.97
N VAL A 367 -0.30 -32.27 -9.14
CA VAL A 367 0.04 -31.29 -10.19
C VAL A 367 -1.16 -30.38 -10.48
N GLY A 368 -0.92 -29.07 -10.51
CA GLY A 368 -1.96 -28.05 -10.69
C GLY A 368 -2.61 -27.57 -9.39
N SER A 369 -2.19 -28.11 -8.24
CA SER A 369 -2.60 -27.64 -6.90
C SER A 369 -1.44 -26.92 -6.22
N GLN A 370 -1.75 -26.04 -5.28
CA GLN A 370 -0.78 -25.33 -4.46
C GLN A 370 -1.13 -25.47 -2.99
N MET A 371 -0.11 -25.59 -2.15
CA MET A 371 -0.28 -25.48 -0.71
C MET A 371 0.73 -24.48 -0.14
N SER A 372 0.23 -23.55 0.67
CA SER A 372 1.02 -22.63 1.48
C SER A 372 0.85 -22.98 2.95
N LEU A 373 1.96 -23.08 3.68
CA LEU A 373 1.98 -23.35 5.10
C LEU A 373 2.85 -22.30 5.76
N SER A 374 2.29 -21.59 6.73
CA SER A 374 2.98 -20.51 7.43
C SER A 374 2.88 -20.69 8.93
N VAL A 375 4.02 -20.60 9.61
CA VAL A 375 4.09 -20.55 11.07
C VAL A 375 4.56 -19.15 11.43
N HIS A 376 3.74 -18.43 12.20
CA HIS A 376 4.05 -17.08 12.61
C HIS A 376 3.31 -16.70 13.87
N THR A 377 3.72 -15.62 14.53
CA THR A 377 3.03 -15.12 15.74
C THR A 377 1.58 -14.75 15.40
N CYS A 378 0.64 -15.09 16.30
CA CYS A 378 -0.76 -14.70 16.16
C CYS A 378 -0.90 -13.16 16.20
N PRO A 379 -1.56 -12.52 15.22
CA PRO A 379 -1.69 -11.06 15.15
C PRO A 379 -2.63 -10.46 16.21
#